data_AF-A0A1V5D3Z8-F1
#
_entry.id   AF-A0A1V5D3Z8-F1
#
_cell.length_a   1.000
_cell.length_b   1.000
_cell.length_c   1.000
_cell.angle_alpha   90.00
_cell.angle_beta   90.00
_cell.angle_gamma   90.00
#
_symmetry.space_group_name_H-M   'P 1'
#
loop_
_entity.id
_entity.type
_entity.pdbx_description
1 polymer ?
#
loop_
_entity_poly.entity_id
_entity_poly.type
_entity_poly.pdbx_seq_one_letter_code
_entity_poly.pdbx_strand_id
1 'polypeptide(L)'
;MTREEWRAEGKKRFGEDEKNWKFKCPVCGHVASVQDYMDAGAPEGAIAFSCIGRWREGSREAIGGKGPGPCNYSGGGLFKLNPLEVEGGMYFEFA
;
A
#
# COMPACT_ATOMS: atom_id res chain seq x y z
N MET A 1 -3.81 -13.87 8.21
CA MET A 1 -2.51 -14.59 8.22
C MET A 1 -1.66 -14.09 9.36
N THR A 2 -0.65 -14.86 9.79
CA THR A 2 0.33 -14.39 10.78
C THR A 2 1.34 -13.44 10.14
N ARG A 3 2.03 -12.65 10.96
CA ARG A 3 3.10 -11.76 10.44
C ARG A 3 4.27 -12.52 9.85
N GLU A 4 4.56 -13.71 10.36
CA GLU A 4 5.61 -14.59 9.85
C GLU A 4 5.26 -15.13 8.47
N GLU A 5 4.02 -15.62 8.28
CA GLU A 5 3.52 -16.06 6.97
C GLU A 5 3.56 -14.93 5.94
N TRP A 6 3.12 -13.74 6.35
CA TRP A 6 3.14 -12.55 5.49
C TRP A 6 4.56 -12.16 5.08
N ARG A 7 5.51 -12.15 6.04
CA ARG A 7 6.92 -11.89 5.76
C ARG A 7 7.53 -12.94 4.84
N ALA A 8 7.22 -14.23 5.06
CA ALA A 8 7.70 -15.31 4.21
C ALA A 8 7.22 -15.16 2.77
N GLU A 9 5.95 -14.79 2.56
CA GLU A 9 5.41 -14.53 1.22
C GLU A 9 6.07 -13.31 0.56
N GLY A 10 6.30 -12.22 1.31
CA GLY A 10 7.05 -11.06 0.82
C GLY A 10 8.46 -11.43 0.36
N LYS A 11 9.20 -12.16 1.20
CA LYS A 11 10.55 -12.66 0.88
C LYS A 11 10.56 -13.54 -0.36
N LYS A 12 9.58 -14.44 -0.48
CA LYS A 12 9.45 -15.34 -1.63
C LYS A 12 9.22 -14.58 -2.95
N ARG A 13 8.48 -13.48 -2.92
CA ARG A 13 8.13 -12.69 -4.12
C ARG A 13 9.20 -11.67 -4.52
N PHE A 14 9.81 -11.00 -3.54
CA PHE A 14 10.64 -9.82 -3.78
C PHE A 14 12.06 -9.93 -3.20
N GLY A 15 12.37 -11.02 -2.51
CA GLY A 15 13.66 -11.24 -1.84
C GLY A 15 13.70 -10.68 -0.42
N GLU A 16 14.88 -10.82 0.21
CA GLU A 16 15.11 -10.44 1.62
C GLU A 16 15.00 -8.92 1.88
N ASP A 17 15.22 -8.10 0.86
CA ASP A 17 15.17 -6.64 1.01
C ASP A 17 13.72 -6.13 0.92
N GLU A 18 13.15 -5.82 2.09
CA GLU A 18 11.80 -5.29 2.25
C GLU A 18 11.58 -3.99 1.44
N LYS A 19 12.63 -3.22 1.14
CA LYS A 19 12.53 -1.99 0.34
C LYS A 19 11.99 -2.24 -1.06
N ASN A 20 12.23 -3.44 -1.60
CA ASN A 20 11.78 -3.84 -2.93
C ASN A 20 10.37 -4.44 -2.92
N TRP A 21 9.76 -4.65 -1.75
CA TRP A 21 8.44 -5.24 -1.65
C TRP A 21 7.39 -4.28 -2.19
N LYS A 22 6.52 -4.78 -3.06
CA LYS A 22 5.53 -3.97 -3.77
C LYS A 22 4.13 -4.31 -3.33
N PHE A 23 3.32 -3.26 -3.17
CA PHE A 23 1.94 -3.37 -2.73
C PHE A 23 1.01 -2.69 -3.71
N LYS A 24 -0.16 -3.28 -3.92
CA LYS A 24 -1.18 -2.78 -4.85
C LYS A 24 -2.30 -2.07 -4.09
N CYS A 25 -2.56 -0.81 -4.42
CA CYS A 25 -3.70 -0.09 -3.88
C CYS A 25 -5.02 -0.73 -4.36
N PRO A 26 -5.95 -1.10 -3.44
CA PRO A 26 -7.21 -1.75 -3.82
C PRO A 26 -8.17 -0.83 -4.56
N VAL A 27 -8.00 0.50 -4.47
CA VAL A 27 -8.91 1.49 -5.07
C VAL A 27 -8.49 1.90 -6.47
N CYS A 28 -7.21 2.25 -6.65
CA CYS A 28 -6.71 2.74 -7.93
C CYS A 28 -5.84 1.73 -8.69
N GLY A 29 -5.46 0.61 -8.06
CA GLY A 29 -4.59 -0.40 -8.65
C GLY A 29 -3.11 0.02 -8.75
N HIS A 30 -2.75 1.22 -8.30
CA HIS A 30 -1.35 1.68 -8.33
C HIS A 30 -0.47 0.78 -7.48
N VAL A 31 0.69 0.42 -8.02
CA VAL A 31 1.69 -0.42 -7.37
C VAL A 31 2.85 0.46 -6.93
N ALA A 32 3.20 0.38 -5.64
CA ALA A 32 4.32 1.11 -5.06
C ALA A 32 5.17 0.17 -4.20
N SER A 33 6.48 0.34 -4.28
CA SER A 33 7.45 -0.34 -3.40
C SER A 33 7.57 0.36 -2.05
N VAL A 34 8.09 -0.34 -1.04
CA VAL A 34 8.47 0.28 0.25
C VAL A 34 9.41 1.47 0.03
N GLN A 35 10.39 1.35 -0.86
CA GLN A 35 11.29 2.45 -1.21
C GLN A 35 10.54 3.66 -1.81
N ASP A 36 9.53 3.43 -2.67
CA ASP A 36 8.72 4.52 -3.23
C ASP A 36 8.04 5.35 -2.13
N TYR A 37 7.52 4.70 -1.08
CA TYR A 37 6.92 5.38 0.06
C TYR A 37 7.97 6.18 0.85
N MET A 38 9.16 5.62 1.07
CA MET A 38 10.26 6.31 1.74
C MET A 38 10.70 7.55 0.96
N ASP A 39 10.85 7.44 -0.37
CA ASP A 39 11.25 8.54 -1.24
C ASP A 39 10.18 9.65 -1.29
N ALA A 40 8.91 9.29 -1.12
CA ALA A 40 7.80 10.24 -1.01
C ALA A 40 7.70 10.90 0.38
N GLY A 41 8.53 10.50 1.35
CA GLY A 41 8.47 11.01 2.73
C GLY A 41 7.25 10.50 3.51
N ALA A 42 6.70 9.35 3.14
CA ALA A 42 5.59 8.74 3.86
C ALA A 42 6.06 8.12 5.19
N PRO A 43 5.24 8.16 6.26
CA PRO A 43 5.55 7.47 7.50
C PRO A 43 5.48 5.94 7.30
N GLU A 44 6.29 5.18 8.04
CA GLU A 44 6.34 3.71 7.91
C GLU A 44 4.96 3.04 8.04
N GLY A 45 4.12 3.52 8.97
CA GLY A 45 2.76 2.99 9.17
C GLY A 45 1.79 3.21 8.00
N ALA A 46 2.17 4.00 6.99
CA ALA A 46 1.38 4.17 5.78
C ALA A 46 1.65 3.09 4.72
N ILE A 47 2.79 2.42 4.81
CA ILE A 47 3.25 1.44 3.83
C ILE A 47 2.28 0.26 3.83
N ALA A 48 1.82 -0.13 2.63
CA ALA A 48 0.77 -1.13 2.46
C ALA A 48 -0.54 -0.84 3.21
N PHE A 49 -0.76 0.37 3.73
CA PHE A 49 -1.98 0.74 4.46
C PHE A 49 -2.77 1.83 3.76
N SER A 50 -2.07 2.82 3.18
CA SER A 50 -2.64 3.94 2.44
C SER A 50 -1.99 4.05 1.06
N CYS A 51 -2.71 4.59 0.08
CA CYS A 51 -2.14 4.78 -1.25
C CYS A 51 -1.04 5.85 -1.19
N ILE A 52 0.07 5.60 -1.89
CA ILE A 52 1.22 6.52 -1.96
C ILE A 52 0.84 7.92 -2.46
N GLY A 53 -0.27 8.06 -3.18
CA GLY A 53 -0.75 9.34 -3.69
C GLY A 53 -0.95 10.39 -2.59
N ARG A 54 -1.20 9.99 -1.34
CA ARG A 54 -1.29 10.95 -0.22
C ARG A 54 -0.01 11.74 0.02
N TRP A 55 1.13 11.27 -0.47
CA TRP A 55 2.44 11.91 -0.34
C TRP A 55 3.01 12.36 -1.69
N ARG A 56 2.21 12.35 -2.76
CA ARG A 56 2.63 12.83 -4.08
C ARG A 56 1.70 13.93 -4.58
N GLU A 57 2.26 14.95 -5.19
CA GLU A 57 1.47 15.97 -5.86
C GLU A 57 0.69 15.38 -7.05
N GLY A 58 -0.48 15.95 -7.34
CA GLY A 58 -1.32 15.50 -8.45
C GLY A 58 -2.06 14.17 -8.20
N SER A 59 -2.13 13.69 -6.96
CA SER A 59 -2.92 12.51 -6.62
C SER A 59 -4.40 12.71 -6.92
N ARG A 60 -5.06 11.68 -7.44
CA ARG A 60 -6.51 11.76 -7.71
C ARG A 60 -7.34 11.42 -6.47
N GLU A 61 -8.58 11.87 -6.44
CA GLU A 61 -9.55 11.45 -5.43
C GLU A 61 -9.80 9.93 -5.50
N ALA A 62 -9.79 9.27 -4.35
CA ALA A 62 -10.06 7.84 -4.22
C ALA A 62 -11.50 7.51 -4.62
N ILE A 63 -12.45 8.36 -4.22
CA ILE A 63 -13.87 8.22 -4.52
C ILE A 63 -14.24 9.25 -5.58
N GLY A 64 -14.81 8.80 -6.69
CA GLY A 64 -15.27 9.69 -7.77
C GLY A 64 -14.18 10.31 -8.65
N GLY A 65 -12.91 10.30 -8.21
CA GLY A 65 -11.78 10.72 -9.04
C GLY A 65 -11.56 9.78 -10.23
N LYS A 66 -11.30 10.35 -11.40
CA LYS A 66 -11.00 9.63 -12.64
C LYS A 66 -9.59 9.99 -13.13
N GLY A 67 -8.99 9.09 -13.90
CA GLY A 67 -7.68 9.30 -14.51
C GLY A 67 -6.59 8.36 -13.98
N PRO A 68 -5.42 8.36 -14.63
CA PRO A 68 -4.29 7.54 -14.24
C PRO A 68 -3.61 8.05 -12.97
N GLY A 69 -2.75 7.22 -12.39
CA GLY A 69 -1.91 7.60 -11.26
C GLY A 69 -2.46 7.18 -9.88
N PRO A 70 -1.67 7.42 -8.82
CA PRO A 70 -2.07 7.06 -7.47
C PRO A 70 -3.20 7.95 -6.96
N CYS A 71 -4.04 7.39 -6.10
CA CYS A 71 -5.13 8.12 -5.45
C CYS A 71 -4.79 8.53 -4.01
N ASN A 72 -5.66 9.31 -3.39
CA ASN A 72 -5.52 9.75 -1.99
C ASN A 72 -6.12 8.78 -0.94
N TYR A 73 -6.43 7.53 -1.32
CA TYR A 73 -7.05 6.54 -0.44
C TYR A 73 -6.25 6.31 0.85
N SER A 74 -6.96 6.25 1.99
CA SER A 74 -6.41 5.98 3.31
C SER A 74 -7.11 4.78 3.94
N GLY A 75 -6.33 3.81 4.43
CA GLY A 75 -6.86 2.68 5.21
C GLY A 75 -7.48 3.08 6.56
N GLY A 76 -7.18 4.30 7.03
CA GLY A 76 -7.76 4.88 8.26
C GLY A 76 -9.05 5.67 8.02
N GLY A 77 -9.55 5.72 6.79
CA GLY A 77 -10.80 6.38 6.45
C GLY A 77 -12.05 5.59 6.85
N LEU A 78 -13.23 6.15 6.53
CA LEU A 78 -14.52 5.52 6.81
C LEU A 78 -14.67 4.12 6.17
N PHE A 79 -14.17 3.96 4.95
CA PHE A 79 -14.23 2.72 4.21
C PHE A 79 -12.89 1.95 4.30
N LYS A 80 -12.93 0.81 4.97
CA LYS A 80 -11.80 -0.13 5.09
C LYS A 80 -11.85 -1.09 3.91
N LEU A 81 -11.13 -0.75 2.84
CA LEU A 81 -11.06 -1.47 1.57
C LEU A 81 -9.76 -2.27 1.42
N ASN A 82 -8.89 -2.23 2.44
CA ASN A 82 -7.69 -3.04 2.55
C ASN A 82 -8.10 -4.52 2.56
N PRO A 83 -7.71 -5.34 1.57
CA PRO A 83 -8.22 -6.70 1.43
C PRO A 83 -7.53 -7.72 2.34
N LEU A 84 -6.32 -7.40 2.84
CA LEU A 84 -5.46 -8.37 3.50
C LEU A 84 -5.44 -8.18 5.02
N GLU A 85 -5.84 -9.18 5.79
CA GLU A 85 -5.72 -9.17 7.25
C GLU A 85 -4.46 -9.91 7.75
N VAL A 86 -3.61 -9.20 8.50
CA VAL A 86 -2.42 -9.72 9.18
C VAL A 86 -2.52 -9.38 10.67
N GLU A 87 -2.72 -10.39 11.51
CA GLU A 87 -2.85 -10.23 12.98
C GLU A 87 -3.86 -9.14 13.41
N GLY A 88 -5.02 -9.07 12.76
CA GLY A 88 -6.05 -8.05 13.01
C GLY A 88 -5.76 -6.67 12.41
N GLY A 89 -4.60 -6.47 11.79
CA GLY A 89 -4.28 -5.28 10.99
C GLY A 89 -4.67 -5.47 9.52
N MET A 90 -5.16 -4.41 8.88
CA MET A 90 -5.65 -4.46 7.49
C MET A 90 -4.67 -3.78 6.54
N TYR A 91 -4.18 -4.50 5.53
CA TYR A 91 -3.14 -4.07 4.60
C TYR A 91 -3.54 -4.30 3.14
N PHE A 92 -2.72 -3.79 2.23
CA PHE A 92 -2.78 -4.03 0.80
C PHE A 92 -2.16 -5.39 0.49
N GLU A 93 -2.61 -6.00 -0.59
CA GLU A 93 -1.98 -7.19 -1.14
C GLU A 93 -0.62 -6.85 -1.77
N PHE A 94 0.26 -7.84 -1.78
CA PHE A 94 1.45 -7.82 -2.62
C PHE A 94 1.04 -7.73 -4.10
N ALA A 95 1.74 -6.88 -4.84
CA ALA A 95 1.53 -6.69 -6.27
C ALA A 95 2.11 -7.82 -7.14
#